data_AF-A0A2G8DGH8-F1
#
_entry.id   AF-A0A2G8DGH8-F1
#
_cell.length_a   1.000
_cell.length_b   1.000
_cell.length_c   1.000
_cell.angle_alpha   90.00
_cell.angle_beta   90.00
_cell.angle_gamma   90.00
#
_symmetry.space_group_name_H-M   'P 1'
#
loop_
_entity.id
_entity.type
_entity.pdbx_description
1 polymer ?
#
loop_
_entity_poly.entity_id
_entity_poly.type
_entity_poly.pdbx_seq_one_letter_code
_entity_poly.pdbx_strand_id
1 'polypeptide(L)'
;MVSIGEFGSKIKENISRVIVGKEKTIERVLAVLISGGHVLINDVPGVGKTMLARSLAISLGLEFNRLQCTPDLLPGDVTGISILNLKTNEFNFRKGPIFTQILLVDEINRTTPRTQSALLEAMAERQVTVDGRSFQMEKPFFVIATQNPVEFEGTFPLPEAQLDRFSISLTMGYPDEQSERKLLKGISDEHPITSLKPVSGQDELDSVLKQVKEVEIEDSVLQYIISIVNETRSHRDIQLGVSPRGSIALMETARALAGIRGRRFVIPDDVKETACDILSHRIIIKPEARLMRRTNRDVINEIVESLPIPINNEKT
;
A
#
# COMPACT_ATOMS: atom_id res chain seq x y z
N MET A 1 -14.83 -19.89 -11.27
CA MET A 1 -14.30 -18.71 -10.56
C MET A 1 -12.79 -18.86 -10.57
N VAL A 2 -12.06 -17.78 -10.86
CA VAL A 2 -10.58 -17.80 -10.85
C VAL A 2 -10.12 -17.92 -9.40
N SER A 3 -9.11 -18.76 -9.15
CA SER A 3 -8.52 -18.87 -7.81
C SER A 3 -7.64 -17.64 -7.48
N ILE A 4 -7.46 -17.33 -6.19
CA ILE A 4 -6.60 -16.22 -5.76
C ILE A 4 -5.17 -16.37 -6.32
N GLY A 5 -4.65 -17.60 -6.38
CA GLY A 5 -3.30 -17.87 -6.89
C GLY A 5 -3.16 -17.64 -8.40
N GLU A 6 -4.12 -18.11 -9.20
CA GLU A 6 -4.14 -17.85 -10.64
C GLU A 6 -4.28 -16.36 -10.95
N PHE A 7 -5.18 -15.68 -10.23
CA PHE A 7 -5.34 -14.23 -10.31
C PHE A 7 -4.02 -13.51 -9.97
N GLY A 8 -3.38 -13.92 -8.88
CA GLY A 8 -2.10 -13.40 -8.41
C GLY A 8 -0.99 -13.52 -9.45
N SER A 9 -0.80 -14.72 -10.00
CA SER A 9 0.24 -14.98 -11.00
C SER A 9 0.00 -14.19 -12.28
N LYS A 10 -1.23 -14.20 -12.79
CA LYS A 10 -1.63 -13.51 -14.02
C LYS A 10 -1.37 -12.00 -13.96
N ILE A 11 -1.73 -11.36 -12.85
CA ILE A 11 -1.49 -9.92 -12.65
C ILE A 11 0.00 -9.63 -12.48
N LYS A 12 0.69 -10.42 -11.64
CA LYS A 12 2.13 -10.28 -11.42
C LYS A 12 2.92 -10.38 -12.72
N GLU A 13 2.65 -11.41 -13.53
CA GLU A 13 3.30 -11.63 -14.82
C GLU A 13 3.06 -10.46 -15.79
N ASN A 14 1.86 -9.89 -15.81
CA ASN A 14 1.55 -8.75 -16.67
C ASN A 14 2.32 -7.49 -16.24
N ILE A 15 2.34 -7.19 -14.93
CA ILE A 15 3.09 -6.05 -14.37
C ILE A 15 4.60 -6.21 -14.57
N SER A 16 5.12 -7.43 -14.43
CA SER A 16 6.55 -7.75 -14.59
C SER A 16 7.08 -7.53 -16.00
N ARG A 17 6.20 -7.36 -17.01
CA ARG A 17 6.61 -6.93 -18.37
C ARG A 17 7.06 -5.47 -18.41
N VAL A 18 6.58 -4.66 -17.48
CA VAL A 18 6.92 -3.23 -17.37
C VAL A 18 7.92 -2.99 -16.24
N ILE A 19 7.71 -3.64 -15.09
CA ILE A 19 8.56 -3.49 -13.90
C ILE A 19 9.48 -4.70 -13.76
N VAL A 20 10.76 -4.52 -14.04
CA VAL A 20 11.76 -5.59 -13.98
C VAL A 20 12.39 -5.70 -12.59
N GLY A 21 12.51 -6.92 -12.06
CA GLY A 21 13.27 -7.21 -10.83
C GLY A 21 12.59 -6.82 -9.51
N LYS A 22 11.30 -6.47 -9.52
CA LYS A 22 10.55 -6.05 -8.30
C LYS A 22 9.38 -6.97 -7.95
N GLU A 23 9.53 -8.27 -8.20
CA GLU A 23 8.45 -9.26 -8.02
C GLU A 23 7.87 -9.26 -6.60
N LYS A 24 8.72 -9.20 -5.57
CA LYS A 24 8.27 -9.12 -4.16
C LYS A 24 7.45 -7.87 -3.87
N THR A 25 7.86 -6.71 -4.42
CA THR A 25 7.10 -5.46 -4.27
C THR A 25 5.74 -5.58 -4.95
N ILE A 26 5.68 -6.14 -6.16
CA ILE A 26 4.44 -6.36 -6.89
C ILE A 26 3.52 -7.29 -6.09
N GLU A 27 4.04 -8.40 -5.59
CA GLU A 27 3.30 -9.36 -4.76
C GLU A 27 2.71 -8.70 -3.51
N ARG A 28 3.49 -7.88 -2.81
CA ARG A 28 3.04 -7.15 -1.62
C ARG A 28 1.99 -6.07 -1.93
N VAL A 29 2.16 -5.33 -3.01
CA VAL A 29 1.17 -4.35 -3.46
C VAL A 29 -0.15 -5.03 -3.82
N LEU A 30 -0.08 -6.19 -4.49
CA LEU A 30 -1.26 -6.98 -4.82
C LEU A 30 -1.92 -7.55 -3.56
N ALA A 31 -1.13 -8.04 -2.60
CA ALA A 31 -1.63 -8.52 -1.32
C ALA A 31 -2.40 -7.43 -0.57
N VAL A 32 -1.86 -6.21 -0.52
CA VAL A 32 -2.52 -5.08 0.14
C VAL A 32 -3.75 -4.60 -0.62
N LEU A 33 -3.76 -4.65 -1.95
CA LEU A 33 -4.95 -4.36 -2.75
C LEU A 33 -6.09 -5.32 -2.38
N ILE A 34 -5.83 -6.63 -2.40
CA ILE A 34 -6.87 -7.63 -2.15
C ILE A 34 -7.22 -7.79 -0.67
N SER A 35 -6.37 -7.30 0.23
CA SER A 35 -6.69 -7.16 1.65
C SER A 35 -7.45 -5.86 1.98
N GLY A 36 -7.69 -5.00 0.98
CA GLY A 36 -8.43 -3.74 1.12
C GLY A 36 -7.67 -2.61 1.83
N GLY A 37 -6.35 -2.66 1.80
CA GLY A 37 -5.45 -1.66 2.40
C GLY A 37 -4.91 -0.62 1.42
N HIS A 38 -3.92 0.15 1.89
CA HIS A 38 -3.23 1.17 1.09
C HIS A 38 -1.71 1.07 1.24
N VAL A 39 -0.98 1.54 0.24
CA VAL A 39 0.48 1.39 0.15
C VAL A 39 1.16 2.76 0.26
N LEU A 40 2.20 2.83 1.09
CA LEU A 40 3.14 3.95 1.12
C LEU A 40 4.48 3.49 0.52
N ILE A 41 5.03 4.24 -0.44
CA ILE A 41 6.35 3.96 -1.06
C ILE A 41 7.33 5.06 -0.70
N ASN A 42 8.28 4.74 0.18
CA ASN A 42 9.38 5.60 0.59
C ASN A 42 10.58 5.38 -0.33
N ASP A 43 10.83 6.32 -1.24
CA ASP A 43 11.90 6.17 -2.23
C ASP A 43 12.20 7.46 -2.97
N VAL A 44 13.35 7.47 -3.63
CA VAL A 44 13.77 8.54 -4.54
C VAL A 44 12.95 8.57 -5.84
N PRO A 45 12.93 9.72 -6.55
CA PRO A 45 12.31 9.81 -7.87
C PRO A 45 12.93 8.84 -8.89
N GLY A 46 12.14 8.44 -9.89
CA GLY A 46 12.64 7.67 -11.05
C GLY A 46 12.69 6.14 -10.87
N VAL A 47 12.31 5.58 -9.72
CA VAL A 47 12.34 4.11 -9.47
C VAL A 47 11.12 3.33 -9.99
N GLY A 48 10.34 3.91 -10.91
CA GLY A 48 9.22 3.22 -11.57
C GLY A 48 7.90 3.15 -10.78
N LYS A 49 7.74 3.94 -9.71
CA LYS A 49 6.49 3.98 -8.89
C LYS A 49 5.24 4.27 -9.72
N THR A 50 5.34 5.26 -10.63
CA THR A 50 4.25 5.61 -11.54
C THR A 50 3.91 4.46 -12.48
N MET A 51 4.93 3.74 -12.97
CA MET A 51 4.74 2.59 -13.84
C MET A 51 4.12 1.41 -13.09
N LEU A 52 4.45 1.20 -11.81
CA LEU A 52 3.81 0.19 -10.97
C LEU A 52 2.31 0.45 -10.81
N ALA A 53 1.93 1.66 -10.40
CA ALA A 53 0.52 2.02 -10.23
C ALA A 53 -0.28 1.94 -11.53
N ARG A 54 0.29 2.45 -12.63
CA ARG A 54 -0.36 2.44 -13.94
C ARG A 54 -0.48 1.02 -14.53
N SER A 55 0.56 0.21 -14.41
CA SER A 55 0.53 -1.18 -14.88
C SER A 55 -0.45 -2.05 -14.09
N LEU A 56 -0.58 -1.82 -12.77
CA LEU A 56 -1.60 -2.45 -11.94
C LEU A 56 -3.01 -2.12 -12.43
N ALA A 57 -3.30 -0.83 -12.66
CA ALA A 57 -4.61 -0.39 -13.14
C ALA A 57 -4.95 -0.93 -14.52
N ILE A 58 -4.01 -0.87 -15.47
CA ILE A 58 -4.21 -1.47 -16.80
C ILE A 58 -4.45 -2.97 -16.68
N SER A 59 -3.65 -3.69 -15.87
CA SER A 59 -3.77 -5.15 -15.72
C SER A 59 -5.12 -5.59 -15.17
N LEU A 60 -5.72 -4.78 -14.29
CA LEU A 60 -7.02 -5.04 -13.67
C LEU A 60 -8.20 -4.40 -14.44
N GLY A 61 -7.93 -3.63 -15.49
CA GLY A 61 -8.96 -2.89 -16.22
C GLY A 61 -9.67 -1.83 -15.38
N LEU A 62 -8.97 -1.22 -14.43
CA LEU A 62 -9.52 -0.24 -13.49
C LEU A 62 -9.17 1.20 -13.89
N GLU A 63 -9.99 2.15 -13.46
CA GLU A 63 -9.69 3.57 -13.60
C GLU A 63 -8.45 3.96 -12.79
N PHE A 64 -7.64 4.84 -13.38
CA PHE A 64 -6.39 5.32 -12.81
C PHE A 64 -6.31 6.84 -12.85
N ASN A 65 -6.03 7.45 -11.71
CA ASN A 65 -5.63 8.85 -11.63
C ASN A 65 -4.29 9.00 -10.92
N ARG A 66 -3.57 10.05 -11.33
CA ARG A 66 -2.34 10.51 -10.67
C ARG A 66 -2.55 11.90 -10.10
N LEU A 67 -2.33 12.05 -8.81
CA LEU A 67 -2.29 13.31 -8.09
C LEU A 67 -0.85 13.63 -7.71
N GLN A 68 -0.31 14.71 -8.26
CA GLN A 68 0.98 15.24 -7.83
C GLN A 68 0.74 16.20 -6.66
N CYS A 69 1.36 15.94 -5.51
CA CYS A 69 1.29 16.85 -4.38
C CYS A 69 2.30 17.98 -4.55
N THR A 70 1.81 19.20 -4.36
CA THR A 70 2.60 20.43 -4.36
C THR A 70 2.21 21.29 -3.14
N PRO A 71 3.06 22.26 -2.75
CA PRO A 71 2.80 23.10 -1.58
C PRO A 71 1.53 23.96 -1.67
N ASP A 72 1.11 24.28 -2.89
CA ASP A 72 -0.07 25.10 -3.23
C ASP A 72 -1.35 24.29 -3.42
N LEU A 73 -1.28 22.96 -3.46
CA LEU A 73 -2.43 22.08 -3.65
C LEU A 73 -3.46 22.26 -2.52
N LEU A 74 -4.70 22.60 -2.87
CA LEU A 74 -5.78 22.81 -1.91
C LEU A 74 -6.59 21.52 -1.69
N PRO A 75 -7.29 21.40 -0.54
CA PRO A 75 -8.18 20.25 -0.30
C PRO A 75 -9.24 20.06 -1.41
N GLY A 76 -9.80 21.15 -1.93
CA GLY A 76 -10.80 21.11 -3.00
C GLY A 76 -10.24 20.63 -4.34
N ASP A 77 -8.94 20.82 -4.61
CA ASP A 77 -8.30 20.27 -5.82
C ASP A 77 -8.18 18.75 -5.74
N VAL A 78 -8.22 18.18 -4.54
CA VAL A 78 -8.16 16.75 -4.27
C VAL A 78 -9.57 16.15 -4.24
N THR A 79 -10.46 16.70 -3.42
CA THR A 79 -11.81 16.15 -3.22
C THR A 79 -12.81 16.60 -4.27
N GLY A 80 -12.55 17.68 -5.00
CA GLY A 80 -13.47 18.30 -5.94
C GLY A 80 -14.10 19.58 -5.40
N ILE A 81 -14.69 20.34 -6.31
CA ILE A 81 -15.30 21.65 -6.03
C ILE A 81 -16.68 21.78 -6.68
N SER A 82 -17.57 22.52 -6.02
CA SER A 82 -18.86 22.90 -6.61
C SER A 82 -18.70 24.17 -7.44
N ILE A 83 -19.02 24.10 -8.73
CA ILE A 83 -18.92 25.22 -9.65
C ILE A 83 -20.34 25.68 -10.01
N LEU A 84 -20.62 26.98 -9.87
CA LEU A 84 -21.88 27.56 -10.31
C LEU A 84 -21.97 27.52 -11.84
N ASN A 85 -22.94 26.78 -12.37
CA ASN A 85 -23.26 26.80 -13.77
C ASN A 85 -24.15 28.02 -14.07
N LEU A 86 -23.56 29.07 -14.64
CA LEU A 86 -24.25 30.33 -14.96
C LEU A 86 -25.42 30.17 -15.94
N LYS A 87 -25.49 29.07 -16.70
CA LYS A 87 -26.63 28.81 -17.61
C LYS A 87 -27.84 28.26 -16.87
N THR A 88 -27.64 27.43 -15.86
CA THR A 88 -28.72 26.78 -15.10
C THR A 88 -28.95 27.44 -13.74
N ASN A 89 -28.05 28.33 -13.29
CA ASN A 89 -27.97 28.85 -11.93
C ASN A 89 -27.90 27.75 -10.85
N GLU A 90 -27.35 26.58 -11.20
CA GLU A 90 -27.18 25.46 -10.29
C GLU A 90 -25.71 25.19 -10.00
N PHE A 91 -25.42 24.71 -8.79
CA PHE A 91 -24.08 24.26 -8.42
C PHE A 91 -23.86 22.82 -8.93
N ASN A 92 -22.91 22.67 -9.84
CA ASN A 92 -22.47 21.39 -10.36
C ASN A 92 -21.18 20.95 -9.67
N PHE A 93 -21.21 19.79 -9.02
CA PHE A 93 -20.04 19.22 -8.39
C PHE A 93 -19.08 18.66 -9.44
N ARG A 94 -17.87 19.22 -9.49
CA ARG A 94 -16.76 18.71 -10.30
C ARG A 94 -15.91 17.80 -9.43
N LYS A 95 -16.02 16.50 -9.68
CA LYS A 95 -15.21 15.46 -9.03
C LYS A 95 -13.71 15.78 -9.12
N GLY A 96 -13.02 15.68 -7.99
CA GLY A 96 -11.55 15.73 -7.93
C GLY A 96 -10.90 14.42 -8.36
N PRO A 97 -9.56 14.35 -8.42
CA PRO A 97 -8.80 13.19 -8.86
C PRO A 97 -8.96 11.96 -7.98
N ILE A 98 -9.42 12.10 -6.73
CA ILE A 98 -9.65 10.95 -5.83
C ILE A 98 -10.80 10.04 -6.26
N PHE A 99 -11.72 10.52 -7.12
CA PHE A 99 -12.78 9.69 -7.67
C PHE A 99 -12.21 8.83 -8.79
N THR A 100 -11.62 7.72 -8.41
CA THR A 100 -11.05 6.69 -9.28
C THR A 100 -10.94 5.39 -8.50
N GLN A 101 -10.54 4.30 -9.15
CA GLN A 101 -10.31 3.03 -8.49
C GLN A 101 -8.86 2.87 -8.00
N ILE A 102 -7.87 3.31 -8.78
CA ILE A 102 -6.46 3.34 -8.38
C ILE A 102 -5.93 4.76 -8.44
N LEU A 103 -5.54 5.28 -7.27
CA LEU A 103 -4.97 6.61 -7.12
C LEU A 103 -3.49 6.53 -6.78
N LEU A 104 -2.65 7.09 -7.64
CA LEU A 104 -1.25 7.39 -7.30
C LEU A 104 -1.16 8.80 -6.74
N VAL A 105 -0.68 8.92 -5.49
CA VAL A 105 -0.40 10.21 -4.85
C VAL A 105 1.10 10.39 -4.75
N ASP A 106 1.66 11.20 -5.64
CA ASP A 106 3.10 11.44 -5.67
C ASP A 106 3.49 12.56 -4.71
N GLU A 107 4.52 12.29 -3.90
CA GLU A 107 5.14 13.24 -2.97
C GLU A 107 4.14 13.81 -1.94
N ILE A 108 3.34 12.94 -1.29
CA ILE A 108 2.31 13.35 -0.32
C ILE A 108 2.86 14.25 0.81
N ASN A 109 4.15 14.15 1.12
CA ASN A 109 4.82 15.05 2.06
C ASN A 109 5.04 16.47 1.54
N ARG A 110 4.80 16.81 0.27
CA ARG A 110 4.97 18.18 -0.26
C ARG A 110 3.74 19.07 -0.12
N THR A 111 2.59 18.53 0.26
CA THR A 111 1.36 19.31 0.44
C THR A 111 1.08 19.58 1.91
N THR A 112 0.26 20.61 2.19
CA THR A 112 -0.04 21.03 3.56
C THR A 112 -0.78 19.95 4.36
N PRO A 113 -0.65 19.93 5.71
CA PRO A 113 -1.37 18.97 6.56
C PRO A 113 -2.89 18.96 6.36
N ARG A 114 -3.48 20.10 5.97
CA ARG A 114 -4.92 20.21 5.68
C ARG A 114 -5.30 19.42 4.43
N THR A 115 -4.51 19.53 3.37
CA THR A 115 -4.72 18.79 2.12
C THR A 115 -4.43 17.30 2.30
N GLN A 116 -3.38 16.95 3.04
CA GLN A 116 -3.10 15.56 3.44
C GLN A 116 -4.30 14.94 4.16
N SER A 117 -4.90 15.67 5.11
CA SER A 117 -6.05 15.19 5.88
C SER A 117 -7.25 14.88 5.00
N ALA A 118 -7.53 15.70 3.98
CA ALA A 118 -8.65 15.47 3.05
C ALA A 118 -8.49 14.17 2.24
N LEU A 119 -7.26 13.87 1.79
CA LEU A 119 -6.95 12.61 1.12
C LEU A 119 -7.08 11.40 2.07
N LEU A 120 -6.57 11.53 3.29
CA LEU A 120 -6.58 10.46 4.28
C LEU A 120 -7.96 10.17 4.86
N GLU A 121 -8.84 11.17 4.87
CA GLU A 121 -10.26 11.01 5.18
C GLU A 121 -10.93 10.12 4.13
N ALA A 122 -10.69 10.37 2.84
CA ALA A 122 -11.22 9.53 1.76
C ALA A 122 -10.74 8.07 1.87
N MET A 123 -9.49 7.85 2.28
CA MET A 123 -8.95 6.51 2.54
C MET A 123 -9.65 5.80 3.70
N ALA A 124 -9.91 6.51 4.80
CA ALA A 124 -10.51 5.92 5.99
C ALA A 124 -12.02 5.67 5.84
N GLU A 125 -12.74 6.68 5.36
CA GLU A 125 -14.20 6.70 5.32
C GLU A 125 -14.77 6.17 4.00
N ARG A 126 -13.93 6.03 2.96
CA ARG A 126 -14.34 5.65 1.59
C ARG A 126 -15.45 6.54 1.01
N GLN A 127 -15.52 7.78 1.50
CA GLN A 127 -16.41 8.84 1.06
C GLN A 127 -15.76 10.19 1.35
N VAL A 128 -16.24 11.23 0.68
CA VAL A 128 -15.91 12.62 1.02
C VAL A 128 -17.17 13.46 1.11
N THR A 129 -17.17 14.42 2.03
CA THR A 129 -18.26 15.39 2.14
C THR A 129 -17.80 16.75 1.61
N VAL A 130 -18.51 17.24 0.58
CA VAL A 130 -18.27 18.57 0.01
C VAL A 130 -19.59 19.33 0.02
N ASP A 131 -19.59 20.55 0.56
CA ASP A 131 -20.76 21.42 0.68
C ASP A 131 -22.00 20.74 1.28
N GLY A 132 -21.79 19.89 2.31
CA GLY A 132 -22.85 19.17 3.01
C GLY A 132 -23.42 17.96 2.24
N ARG A 133 -22.87 17.60 1.08
CA ARG A 133 -23.23 16.40 0.33
C ARG A 133 -22.10 15.37 0.38
N SER A 134 -22.46 14.12 0.69
CA SER A 134 -21.51 13.01 0.74
C SER A 134 -21.44 12.27 -0.59
N PHE A 135 -20.23 12.06 -1.08
CA PHE A 135 -19.92 11.34 -2.31
C PHE A 135 -19.12 10.10 -1.99
N GLN A 136 -19.61 8.93 -2.41
CA GLN A 136 -18.93 7.65 -2.21
C GLN A 136 -17.75 7.49 -3.16
N MET A 137 -16.68 6.86 -2.70
CA MET A 137 -15.56 6.47 -3.55
C MET A 137 -15.94 5.27 -4.43
N GLU A 138 -15.28 5.16 -5.58
CA GLU A 138 -15.43 4.01 -6.47
C GLU A 138 -14.82 2.77 -5.84
N LYS A 139 -15.36 1.58 -6.16
CA LYS A 139 -14.91 0.32 -5.57
C LYS A 139 -14.16 -0.51 -6.63
N PRO A 140 -12.98 -1.06 -6.31
CA PRO A 140 -12.17 -0.75 -5.11
C PRO A 140 -11.62 0.69 -5.16
N PHE A 141 -11.35 1.28 -4.00
CA PHE A 141 -10.58 2.52 -3.89
C PHE A 141 -9.22 2.17 -3.29
N PHE A 142 -8.17 2.23 -4.11
CA PHE A 142 -6.82 1.83 -3.74
C PHE A 142 -5.82 2.96 -3.94
N VAL A 143 -5.15 3.35 -2.86
CA VAL A 143 -4.18 4.45 -2.86
C VAL A 143 -2.76 3.90 -2.76
N ILE A 144 -1.92 4.32 -3.69
CA ILE A 144 -0.46 4.20 -3.62
C ILE A 144 0.08 5.61 -3.41
N ALA A 145 0.54 5.92 -2.20
CA ALA A 145 1.17 7.20 -1.90
C ALA A 145 2.69 7.06 -1.95
N THR A 146 3.39 8.12 -2.36
CA THR A 146 4.86 8.14 -2.40
C THR A 146 5.38 9.31 -1.57
N GLN A 147 6.53 9.09 -0.93
CA GLN A 147 7.27 10.13 -0.21
C GLN A 147 8.74 10.05 -0.57
N ASN A 148 9.37 11.21 -0.70
CA ASN A 148 10.82 11.32 -0.84
C ASN A 148 11.43 11.62 0.54
N PRO A 149 12.19 10.67 1.14
CA PRO A 149 12.77 10.86 2.47
C PRO A 149 13.98 11.80 2.48
N VAL A 150 14.53 12.17 1.32
CA VAL A 150 15.78 12.95 1.20
C VAL A 150 15.50 14.46 1.11
N GLU A 151 14.33 14.86 0.62
CA GLU A 151 13.93 16.26 0.51
C GLU A 151 13.35 16.78 1.82
N PHE A 152 14.08 17.67 2.50
CA PHE A 152 13.64 18.28 3.75
C PHE A 152 13.03 19.68 3.54
N GLU A 153 13.38 20.39 2.48
CA GLU A 153 12.86 21.73 2.22
C GLU A 153 11.44 21.69 1.63
N GLY A 154 10.53 22.43 2.24
CA GLY A 154 9.15 22.53 1.75
C GLY A 154 8.32 21.25 1.91
N THR A 155 8.69 20.37 2.84
CA THR A 155 7.94 19.14 3.14
C THR A 155 7.28 19.18 4.53
N PHE A 156 6.13 18.52 4.62
CA PHE A 156 5.31 18.31 5.79
C PHE A 156 5.25 16.79 6.05
N PRO A 157 5.99 16.27 7.03
CA PRO A 157 5.97 14.84 7.33
C PRO A 157 4.57 14.42 7.78
N LEU A 158 4.17 13.20 7.40
CA LEU A 158 2.91 12.62 7.87
C LEU A 158 3.04 12.31 9.37
N PRO A 159 2.13 12.82 10.23
CA PRO A 159 2.02 12.36 11.60
C PRO A 159 1.83 10.85 11.69
N GLU A 160 2.21 10.25 12.80
CA GLU A 160 2.15 8.79 13.02
C GLU A 160 0.72 8.26 12.90
N ALA A 161 -0.26 9.03 13.40
CA ALA A 161 -1.68 8.71 13.25
C ALA A 161 -2.14 8.68 11.78
N GLN A 162 -1.45 9.39 10.88
CA GLN A 162 -1.71 9.37 9.45
C GLN A 162 -0.99 8.22 8.75
N LEU A 163 0.28 7.98 9.10
CA LEU A 163 1.04 6.82 8.61
C LEU A 163 0.37 5.49 8.94
N ASP A 164 -0.27 5.38 10.10
CA ASP A 164 -0.98 4.17 10.56
C ASP A 164 -2.17 3.76 9.66
N ARG A 165 -2.65 4.68 8.79
CA ARG A 165 -3.68 4.41 7.76
C ARG A 165 -3.14 3.64 6.55
N PHE A 166 -1.83 3.62 6.33
CA PHE A 166 -1.19 2.79 5.31
C PHE A 166 -0.92 1.40 5.88
N SER A 167 -1.42 0.37 5.20
CA SER A 167 -1.25 -1.02 5.61
C SER A 167 0.21 -1.43 5.56
N ILE A 168 0.93 -0.98 4.52
CA ILE A 168 2.33 -1.32 4.29
C ILE A 168 3.14 -0.09 3.88
N SER A 169 4.41 -0.08 4.28
CA SER A 169 5.42 0.87 3.85
C SER A 169 6.54 0.12 3.13
N LEU A 170 6.72 0.41 1.84
CA LEU A 170 7.65 -0.28 0.94
C LEU A 170 8.76 0.64 0.44
N THR A 171 9.86 0.02 0.06
CA THR A 171 10.95 0.61 -0.72
C THR A 171 11.18 -0.28 -1.94
N MET A 172 11.14 0.31 -3.11
CA MET A 172 11.56 -0.27 -4.39
C MET A 172 13.07 -0.23 -4.54
N GLY A 173 13.71 0.92 -4.28
CA GLY A 173 15.12 1.14 -4.57
C GLY A 173 15.49 1.00 -6.05
N TYR A 174 16.76 1.25 -6.39
CA TYR A 174 17.26 1.10 -7.76
C TYR A 174 17.13 -0.35 -8.27
N PRO A 175 16.94 -0.56 -9.58
CA PRO A 175 17.02 -1.90 -10.16
C PRO A 175 18.42 -2.49 -9.95
N ASP A 176 18.52 -3.82 -9.85
CA ASP A 176 19.82 -4.49 -9.94
C ASP A 176 20.41 -4.36 -11.36
N GLU A 177 21.71 -4.64 -11.50
CA GLU A 177 22.42 -4.49 -12.77
C GLU A 177 21.75 -5.26 -13.92
N GLN A 178 21.21 -6.46 -13.65
CA GLN A 178 20.56 -7.27 -14.69
C GLN A 178 19.23 -6.65 -15.13
N SER A 179 18.46 -6.14 -14.19
CA SER A 179 17.20 -5.45 -14.41
C SER A 179 17.42 -4.12 -15.11
N GLU A 180 18.45 -3.37 -14.73
CA GLU A 180 18.83 -2.12 -15.38
C GLU A 180 19.31 -2.35 -16.83
N ARG A 181 20.14 -3.38 -17.06
CA ARG A 181 20.51 -3.81 -18.42
C ARG A 181 19.29 -4.18 -19.27
N LYS A 182 18.30 -4.87 -18.70
CA LYS A 182 17.04 -5.20 -19.40
C LYS A 182 16.25 -3.95 -19.74
N LEU A 183 16.15 -2.99 -18.81
CA LEU A 183 15.50 -1.70 -19.05
C LEU A 183 16.19 -0.95 -20.19
N LEU A 184 17.52 -0.83 -20.16
CA LEU A 184 18.31 -0.15 -21.20
C LEU A 184 18.16 -0.81 -22.58
N LYS A 185 18.10 -2.14 -22.65
CA LYS A 185 17.85 -2.88 -23.90
C LYS A 185 16.41 -2.78 -24.38
N GLY A 186 15.47 -2.59 -23.46
CA GLY A 186 14.04 -2.44 -23.71
C GLY A 186 13.64 -1.02 -24.14
N ILE A 187 14.58 -0.09 -24.24
CA ILE A 187 14.40 1.21 -24.91
C ILE A 187 14.37 0.97 -26.43
N SER A 188 13.37 0.20 -26.90
CA SER A 188 12.85 0.32 -28.26
C SER A 188 11.93 1.54 -28.35
N ASP A 189 11.58 1.99 -29.56
CA ASP A 189 10.81 3.23 -29.79
C ASP A 189 9.50 3.35 -28.98
N GLU A 190 8.91 2.24 -28.50
CA GLU A 190 7.72 2.24 -27.64
C GLU A 190 7.95 1.59 -26.27
N HIS A 191 7.52 2.26 -25.20
CA HIS A 191 7.61 1.77 -23.82
C HIS A 191 6.60 0.62 -23.56
N PRO A 192 6.96 -0.50 -22.89
CA PRO A 192 6.09 -1.68 -22.72
C PRO A 192 4.70 -1.43 -22.12
N ILE A 193 4.52 -0.29 -21.45
CA ILE A 193 3.23 0.13 -20.89
C ILE A 193 2.18 0.44 -21.97
N THR A 194 2.58 0.80 -23.19
CA THR A 194 1.66 1.16 -24.29
C THR A 194 0.99 -0.07 -24.89
N SER A 195 1.67 -1.21 -24.87
CA SER A 195 1.18 -2.49 -25.38
C SER A 195 0.52 -3.36 -24.30
N LEU A 196 0.57 -2.92 -23.03
CA LEU A 196 -0.03 -3.62 -21.91
C LEU A 196 -1.56 -3.63 -22.04
N LYS A 197 -2.16 -4.82 -21.94
CA LYS A 197 -3.61 -5.02 -22.02
C LYS A 197 -4.15 -5.49 -20.66
N PRO A 198 -5.44 -5.22 -20.37
CA PRO A 198 -6.09 -5.80 -19.21
C PRO A 198 -6.07 -7.32 -19.32
N VAL A 199 -5.72 -7.94 -18.20
CA VAL A 199 -5.76 -9.40 -18.06
C VAL A 199 -6.89 -9.81 -17.12
N SER A 200 -7.29 -8.95 -16.18
CA SER A 200 -8.46 -9.14 -15.30
C SER A 200 -9.45 -7.98 -15.48
N GLY A 201 -10.61 -8.08 -14.80
CA GLY A 201 -11.59 -7.01 -14.66
C GLY A 201 -12.12 -6.89 -13.23
N GLN A 202 -13.08 -5.98 -13.04
CA GLN A 202 -13.72 -5.71 -11.75
C GLN A 202 -14.42 -6.95 -11.15
N ASP A 203 -15.13 -7.74 -11.96
CA ASP A 203 -15.86 -8.93 -11.48
C ASP A 203 -14.92 -10.02 -10.92
N GLU A 204 -13.77 -10.24 -11.58
CA GLU A 204 -12.74 -11.17 -11.09
C GLU A 204 -12.14 -10.66 -9.78
N LEU A 205 -11.84 -9.36 -9.68
CA LEU A 205 -11.31 -8.75 -8.47
C LEU A 205 -12.31 -8.83 -7.30
N ASP A 206 -13.59 -8.53 -7.53
CA ASP A 206 -14.63 -8.63 -6.52
C ASP A 206 -14.83 -10.05 -6.01
N SER A 207 -14.64 -11.06 -6.88
CA SER A 207 -14.62 -12.46 -6.47
C SER A 207 -13.42 -12.77 -5.57
N VAL A 208 -12.22 -12.32 -5.95
CA VAL A 208 -10.98 -12.54 -5.19
C VAL A 208 -11.04 -11.85 -3.82
N LEU A 209 -11.57 -10.62 -3.75
CA LEU A 209 -11.75 -9.89 -2.48
C LEU A 209 -12.64 -10.64 -1.48
N LYS A 210 -13.57 -11.47 -1.95
CA LYS A 210 -14.40 -12.34 -1.11
C LYS A 210 -13.63 -13.60 -0.71
N GLN A 211 -13.02 -14.29 -1.68
CA GLN A 211 -12.25 -15.52 -1.44
C GLN A 211 -11.09 -15.30 -0.47
N VAL A 212 -10.41 -14.16 -0.53
CA VAL A 212 -9.29 -13.85 0.39
C VAL A 212 -9.73 -13.91 1.85
N LYS A 213 -10.97 -13.54 2.17
CA LYS A 213 -11.50 -13.60 3.55
C LYS A 213 -11.74 -15.03 4.04
N GLU A 214 -11.82 -15.99 3.13
CA GLU A 214 -12.03 -17.41 3.42
C GLU A 214 -10.71 -18.16 3.68
N VAL A 215 -9.56 -17.53 3.42
CA VAL A 215 -8.25 -18.11 3.75
C VAL A 215 -8.10 -18.18 5.27
N GLU A 216 -7.88 -19.39 5.77
CA GLU A 216 -7.87 -19.72 7.19
C GLU A 216 -6.61 -19.19 7.89
N ILE A 217 -6.79 -18.74 9.14
CA ILE A 217 -5.69 -18.36 10.03
C ILE A 217 -5.88 -19.15 11.32
N GLU A 218 -4.94 -20.03 11.60
CA GLU A 218 -4.96 -20.81 12.83
C GLU A 218 -4.65 -19.95 14.07
N ASP A 219 -5.16 -20.36 15.22
CA ASP A 219 -4.92 -19.68 16.50
C ASP A 219 -3.43 -19.54 16.83
N SER A 220 -2.61 -20.51 16.41
CA SER A 220 -1.14 -20.49 16.58
C SER A 220 -0.50 -19.29 15.85
N VAL A 221 -0.97 -18.98 14.64
CA VAL A 221 -0.52 -17.83 13.83
C VAL A 221 -1.06 -16.53 14.41
N LEU A 222 -2.32 -16.50 14.85
CA LEU A 222 -2.89 -15.33 15.55
C LEU A 222 -2.09 -14.99 16.81
N GLN A 223 -1.76 -16.01 17.61
CA GLN A 223 -0.93 -15.85 18.80
C GLN A 223 0.47 -15.34 18.44
N TYR A 224 1.07 -15.81 17.35
CA TYR A 224 2.36 -15.31 16.87
C TYR A 224 2.31 -13.83 16.48
N ILE A 225 1.28 -13.39 15.75
CA ILE A 225 1.04 -11.98 15.42
C ILE A 225 0.91 -11.13 16.70
N ILE A 226 0.13 -11.61 17.67
CA ILE A 226 -0.06 -10.93 18.96
C ILE A 226 1.26 -10.82 19.72
N SER A 227 2.08 -11.89 19.74
CA SER A 227 3.39 -11.89 20.39
C SER A 227 4.33 -10.85 19.77
N ILE A 228 4.41 -10.76 18.44
CA ILE A 228 5.20 -9.73 17.75
C ILE A 228 4.75 -8.34 18.18
N VAL A 229 3.45 -8.07 18.13
CA VAL A 229 2.89 -6.74 18.43
C VAL A 229 3.05 -6.39 19.91
N ASN A 230 2.88 -7.34 20.82
CA ASN A 230 3.10 -7.10 22.25
C ASN A 230 4.57 -6.83 22.56
N GLU A 231 5.49 -7.57 21.94
CA GLU A 231 6.91 -7.33 22.09
C GLU A 231 7.25 -5.89 21.66
N THR A 232 6.64 -5.36 20.58
CA THR A 232 6.86 -3.96 20.19
C THR A 232 6.43 -2.94 21.25
N ARG A 233 5.50 -3.29 22.14
CA ARG A 233 4.97 -2.40 23.19
C ARG A 233 5.80 -2.45 24.47
N SER A 234 6.52 -3.54 24.70
CA SER A 234 7.40 -3.74 25.86
C SER A 234 8.90 -3.59 25.53
N HIS A 235 9.27 -3.56 24.25
CA HIS A 235 10.66 -3.55 23.81
C HIS A 235 11.43 -2.34 24.36
N ARG A 236 12.62 -2.59 24.89
CA ARG A 236 13.46 -1.56 25.57
C ARG A 236 13.76 -0.34 24.70
N ASP A 237 13.89 -0.52 23.39
CA ASP A 237 14.29 0.52 22.43
C ASP A 237 13.09 1.25 21.81
N ILE A 238 11.86 0.84 22.13
CA ILE A 238 10.64 1.42 21.57
C ILE A 238 9.99 2.36 22.59
N GLN A 239 9.66 3.57 22.14
CA GLN A 239 8.90 4.58 22.87
C GLN A 239 7.39 4.42 22.64
N LEU A 240 6.99 4.12 21.40
CA LEU A 240 5.60 3.86 21.03
C LEU A 240 5.54 2.59 20.18
N GLY A 241 4.85 1.57 20.68
CA GLY A 241 4.66 0.28 20.00
C GLY A 241 3.48 0.28 19.02
N VAL A 242 3.28 -0.86 18.38
CA VAL A 242 2.29 -1.01 17.30
C VAL A 242 0.84 -0.95 17.81
N SER A 243 0.01 -0.23 17.07
CA SER A 243 -1.45 -0.11 17.30
C SER A 243 -2.21 -1.40 16.95
N PRO A 244 -3.47 -1.60 17.41
CA PRO A 244 -4.32 -2.70 16.94
C PRO A 244 -4.56 -2.69 15.42
N ARG A 245 -4.46 -1.54 14.76
CA ARG A 245 -4.53 -1.46 13.29
C ARG A 245 -3.33 -2.16 12.64
N GLY A 246 -2.16 -2.11 13.28
CA GLY A 246 -0.97 -2.81 12.80
C GLY A 246 -1.09 -4.32 12.89
N SER A 247 -1.69 -4.86 13.96
CA SER A 247 -1.95 -6.31 14.06
C SER A 247 -2.95 -6.78 13.00
N ILE A 248 -4.01 -5.99 12.74
CA ILE A 248 -4.98 -6.29 11.70
C ILE A 248 -4.33 -6.22 10.31
N ALA A 249 -3.55 -5.17 10.03
CA ALA A 249 -2.86 -5.03 8.74
C ALA A 249 -1.90 -6.20 8.49
N LEU A 250 -1.17 -6.65 9.51
CA LEU A 250 -0.26 -7.79 9.42
C LEU A 250 -1.02 -9.08 9.10
N MET A 251 -2.10 -9.35 9.84
CA MET A 251 -2.97 -10.51 9.63
C MET A 251 -3.58 -10.54 8.23
N GLU A 252 -4.21 -9.44 7.81
CA GLU A 252 -4.92 -9.35 6.52
C GLU A 252 -3.94 -9.43 5.33
N THR A 253 -2.75 -8.84 5.46
CA THR A 253 -1.73 -8.91 4.40
C THR A 253 -1.12 -10.31 4.31
N ALA A 254 -0.84 -10.97 5.44
CA ALA A 254 -0.38 -12.36 5.46
C ALA A 254 -1.42 -13.32 4.85
N ARG A 255 -2.71 -13.10 5.14
CA ARG A 255 -3.84 -13.83 4.54
C ARG A 255 -3.86 -13.69 3.02
N ALA A 256 -3.80 -12.45 2.54
CA ALA A 256 -3.77 -12.16 1.11
C ALA A 256 -2.54 -12.77 0.42
N LEU A 257 -1.37 -12.71 1.06
CA LEU A 257 -0.13 -13.29 0.55
C LEU A 257 -0.23 -14.82 0.41
N ALA A 258 -0.78 -15.50 1.42
CA ALA A 258 -1.03 -16.93 1.38
C ALA A 258 -1.95 -17.30 0.21
N GLY A 259 -3.04 -16.55 0.03
CA GLY A 259 -3.97 -16.73 -1.09
C GLY A 259 -3.32 -16.52 -2.46
N ILE A 260 -2.52 -15.45 -2.64
CA ILE A 260 -1.76 -15.18 -3.88
C ILE A 260 -0.78 -16.32 -4.20
N ARG A 261 -0.23 -16.97 -3.18
CA ARG A 261 0.66 -18.12 -3.30
C ARG A 261 -0.10 -19.45 -3.46
N GLY A 262 -1.44 -19.41 -3.64
CA GLY A 262 -2.29 -20.57 -3.88
C GLY A 262 -2.61 -21.40 -2.63
N ARG A 263 -2.29 -20.91 -1.44
CA ARG A 263 -2.58 -21.60 -0.17
C ARG A 263 -3.93 -21.18 0.40
N ARG A 264 -4.57 -22.12 1.10
CA ARG A 264 -5.86 -21.91 1.78
C ARG A 264 -5.72 -21.53 3.26
N PHE A 265 -4.50 -21.54 3.79
CA PHE A 265 -4.19 -21.19 5.17
C PHE A 265 -2.89 -20.38 5.23
N VAL A 266 -2.79 -19.52 6.24
CA VAL A 266 -1.61 -18.70 6.53
C VAL A 266 -0.58 -19.52 7.31
N ILE A 267 0.70 -19.35 6.98
CA ILE A 267 1.81 -19.93 7.77
C ILE A 267 2.59 -18.81 8.46
N PRO A 268 3.34 -19.11 9.54
CA PRO A 268 4.13 -18.11 10.25
C PRO A 268 5.12 -17.33 9.37
N ASP A 269 5.65 -17.97 8.32
CA ASP A 269 6.57 -17.32 7.38
C ASP A 269 5.93 -16.16 6.61
N ASP A 270 4.62 -16.21 6.32
CA ASP A 270 3.92 -15.09 5.67
C ASP A 270 3.88 -13.85 6.58
N VAL A 271 3.69 -14.09 7.87
CA VAL A 271 3.72 -13.05 8.91
C VAL A 271 5.14 -12.50 9.03
N LYS A 272 6.14 -13.37 9.14
CA LYS A 272 7.55 -12.99 9.29
C LYS A 272 8.06 -12.15 8.11
N GLU A 273 7.75 -12.55 6.87
CA GLU A 273 8.20 -11.87 5.66
C GLU A 273 7.60 -10.45 5.52
N THR A 274 6.40 -10.23 6.03
CA THR A 274 5.67 -8.96 5.88
C THR A 274 5.74 -8.05 7.10
N ALA A 275 6.11 -8.58 8.27
CA ALA A 275 6.17 -7.84 9.53
C ALA A 275 7.00 -6.56 9.44
N CYS A 276 8.20 -6.62 8.85
CA CYS A 276 9.06 -5.43 8.75
C CYS A 276 8.41 -4.31 7.94
N ASP A 277 7.76 -4.63 6.83
CA ASP A 277 7.14 -3.63 5.94
C ASP A 277 5.81 -3.08 6.48
N ILE A 278 5.15 -3.81 7.39
CA ILE A 278 3.86 -3.40 7.96
C ILE A 278 4.02 -2.67 9.29
N LEU A 279 5.02 -3.04 10.09
CA LEU A 279 5.17 -2.55 11.47
C LEU A 279 6.20 -1.43 11.61
N SER A 280 7.18 -1.32 10.71
CA SER A 280 8.29 -0.37 10.88
C SER A 280 7.86 1.10 10.87
N HIS A 281 6.84 1.49 10.10
CA HIS A 281 6.29 2.85 10.12
C HIS A 281 5.30 3.10 11.28
N ARG A 282 4.99 2.07 12.08
CA ARG A 282 4.03 2.13 13.19
C ARG A 282 4.69 2.16 14.58
N ILE A 283 6.02 2.24 14.63
CA ILE A 283 6.77 2.34 15.89
C ILE A 283 7.57 3.63 15.96
N ILE A 284 7.76 4.12 17.17
CA ILE A 284 8.70 5.21 17.46
C ILE A 284 9.78 4.63 18.36
N ILE A 285 11.02 4.57 17.89
CA ILE A 285 12.17 4.20 18.71
C ILE A 285 12.63 5.36 19.59
N LYS A 286 13.18 5.04 20.76
CA LYS A 286 13.70 6.01 21.72
C LYS A 286 14.93 6.76 21.16
N PRO A 287 15.20 8.00 21.61
CA PRO A 287 16.36 8.78 21.19
C PRO A 287 17.69 8.03 21.35
N GLU A 288 17.86 7.26 22.42
CA GLU A 288 19.09 6.50 22.71
C GLU A 288 19.36 5.43 21.64
N ALA A 289 18.30 4.73 21.21
CA ALA A 289 18.40 3.74 20.12
C ALA A 289 18.77 4.39 18.78
N ARG A 290 18.24 5.60 18.50
CA ARG A 290 18.60 6.39 17.30
C ARG A 290 20.07 6.80 17.33
N LEU A 291 20.60 7.20 18.48
CA LEU A 291 22.02 7.55 18.63
C LEU A 291 22.94 6.36 18.34
N MET A 292 22.48 5.15 18.67
CA MET A 292 23.14 3.89 18.32
C MET A 292 22.93 3.47 16.85
N ARG A 293 22.39 4.36 16.00
CA ARG A 293 22.07 4.14 14.58
C ARG A 293 21.11 2.97 14.32
N ARG A 294 20.29 2.60 15.31
CA ARG A 294 19.22 1.61 15.10
C ARG A 294 18.09 2.25 14.31
N THR A 295 17.59 1.55 13.31
CA THR A 295 16.36 1.94 12.58
C THR A 295 15.15 1.19 13.12
N ASN A 296 13.95 1.71 12.82
CA ASN A 296 12.71 1.00 13.12
C ASN A 296 12.69 -0.41 12.50
N ARG A 297 13.23 -0.56 11.29
CA ARG A 297 13.29 -1.86 10.59
C ARG A 297 14.21 -2.84 11.33
N ASP A 298 15.35 -2.39 11.84
CA ASP A 298 16.29 -3.24 12.60
C ASP A 298 15.66 -3.78 13.88
N VAL A 299 14.92 -2.93 14.61
CA VAL A 299 14.24 -3.33 15.85
C VAL A 299 13.12 -4.33 15.55
N ILE A 300 12.32 -4.11 14.50
CA ILE A 300 11.27 -5.08 14.13
C ILE A 300 11.87 -6.42 13.70
N ASN A 301 12.97 -6.42 12.93
CA ASN A 301 13.63 -7.66 12.54
C ASN A 301 14.16 -8.43 13.75
N GLU A 302 14.79 -7.75 14.72
CA GLU A 302 15.22 -8.37 15.99
C GLU A 302 14.05 -9.02 16.73
N ILE A 303 12.92 -8.32 16.86
CA ILE A 303 11.71 -8.84 17.50
C ILE A 303 11.22 -10.10 16.80
N VAL A 304 11.10 -10.06 15.46
CA VAL A 304 10.56 -11.18 14.69
C VAL A 304 11.51 -12.39 14.69
N GLU A 305 12.82 -12.17 14.74
CA GLU A 305 13.83 -13.24 14.81
C GLU A 305 13.97 -13.85 16.20
N SER A 306 13.73 -13.07 17.26
CA SER A 306 13.83 -13.55 18.65
C SER A 306 12.63 -14.38 19.10
N LEU A 307 11.46 -14.18 18.48
CA LEU A 307 10.25 -14.90 18.85
C LEU A 307 10.21 -16.32 18.27
N PRO A 308 9.85 -17.34 19.08
CA PRO A 308 9.74 -18.70 18.58
C PRO A 308 8.63 -18.80 17.53
N ILE A 309 8.94 -19.45 16.42
CA ILE A 309 7.96 -19.78 15.40
C ILE A 309 7.02 -20.84 16.01
N PRO A 310 5.69 -20.65 15.97
CA PRO A 310 4.78 -21.66 16.47
C PRO A 310 4.95 -22.94 15.66
N ILE A 311 5.29 -24.03 16.34
CA ILE A 311 5.30 -25.36 15.74
C ILE A 311 3.87 -25.88 15.87
N ASN A 312 3.23 -26.17 14.73
CA ASN A 312 1.98 -26.92 14.75
C ASN A 312 2.29 -28.31 15.28
N ASN A 313 2.04 -28.53 16.58
CA ASN A 313 1.85 -29.87 17.08
C ASN A 313 0.52 -30.34 16.48
N GLU A 314 0.59 -31.03 15.35
CA GLU A 314 -0.52 -31.85 14.87
C GLU A 314 -1.00 -32.69 16.06
N LYS A 315 -2.24 -32.45 16.49
CA LYS A 315 -2.93 -33.36 17.38
C LYS A 315 -3.08 -34.68 16.60
N THR A 316 -2.31 -35.69 17.00
CA THR A 316 -2.64 -37.11 16.81
C THR A 316 -4.09 -37.41 17.15
#